data_AF-A0A085GD62-F1
#
_entry.id   AF-A0A085GD62-F1
#
_cell.length_a   1.000
_cell.length_b   1.000
_cell.length_c   1.000
_cell.angle_alpha   90.00
_cell.angle_beta   90.00
_cell.angle_gamma   90.00
#
_symmetry.space_group_name_H-M   'P 1'
#
loop_
_entity.id
_entity.type
_entity.pdbx_description
1 polymer ?
#
loop_
_entity_poly.entity_id
_entity_poly.type
_entity_poly.pdbx_seq_one_letter_code
_entity_poly.pdbx_strand_id
1 'polypeptide(L)' 'MQGTFRVLRYKKFPEPHLEEIDRPERKFSLLDDFEDDGVFGVVTWILNDARNGEFDDVPVM' A
#
# COMPACT_ATOMS: atom_id res chain seq x y z
N MET A 1 -20.41 -2.17 -10.76
CA MET A 1 -19.02 -2.02 -11.21
C MET A 1 -18.14 -2.56 -10.09
N GLN A 2 -17.33 -3.58 -10.33
CA GLN A 2 -16.44 -4.12 -9.29
C GLN A 2 -15.27 -3.15 -9.14
N GLY A 3 -15.22 -2.43 -8.02
CA GLY A 3 -14.08 -1.56 -7.71
C GLY A 3 -12.81 -2.40 -7.55
N THR A 4 -11.69 -1.90 -8.06
CA THR A 4 -10.38 -2.54 -7.84
C THR A 4 -9.79 -2.02 -6.55
N PHE A 5 -9.44 -2.91 -5.62
CA PHE A 5 -8.69 -2.56 -4.41
C PHE A 5 -7.20 -2.51 -4.69
N ARG A 6 -6.49 -1.62 -4.00
CA ARG A 6 -5.03 -1.47 -4.08
C ARG A 6 -4.47 -1.38 -2.66
N VAL A 7 -3.29 -1.96 -2.46
CA VAL A 7 -2.50 -1.73 -1.25
C VAL A 7 -1.53 -0.60 -1.55
N LEU A 8 -1.58 0.46 -0.74
CA LEU A 8 -0.75 1.65 -0.88
C LEU A 8 -0.04 1.95 0.44
N ARG A 9 1.09 2.63 0.36
CA ARG A 9 1.83 3.09 1.54
C ARG A 9 1.34 4.49 1.93
N TYR A 10 0.89 4.66 3.16
CA TYR A 10 0.52 5.97 3.70
C TYR A 10 1.74 6.73 4.24
N LYS A 11 1.87 8.00 3.86
CA LYS A 11 2.90 8.93 4.34
C LYS A 11 2.24 10.21 4.85
N LYS A 12 2.77 10.75 5.96
CA LYS A 12 2.30 12.02 6.54
C LYS A 12 3.10 13.26 6.10
N PHE A 13 4.35 13.06 5.67
CA PHE A 13 5.27 14.14 5.30
C PHE A 13 5.65 14.03 3.82
N PRO A 14 5.76 15.14 3.07
CA PRO A 14 5.54 16.53 3.50
C PRO A 14 4.07 16.86 3.80
N GLU A 15 3.14 16.18 3.14
CA GLU A 15 1.69 16.25 3.40
C GLU A 15 1.11 14.82 3.40
N PRO A 16 -0.09 14.57 3.96
CA PRO A 16 -0.74 13.26 3.91
C PRO A 16 -1.03 12.79 2.47
N HIS A 17 -0.44 11.66 2.08
CA HIS A 17 -0.64 11.05 0.75
C HIS A 17 -0.45 9.54 0.78
N LEU A 18 -0.84 8.89 -0.32
CA LEU A 18 -0.62 7.46 -0.57
C LEU A 18 0.40 7.28 -1.70
N GLU A 19 1.24 6.24 -1.59
CA GLU A 19 2.25 5.89 -2.59
C GLU A 19 2.05 4.44 -3.08
N GLU A 20 2.31 4.15 -4.36
CA GLU A 20 2.45 2.75 -4.80
C GLU A 20 3.65 2.09 -4.12
N ILE A 21 3.51 0.83 -3.70
CA ILE A 21 4.55 0.13 -2.93
C ILE A 21 5.84 0.00 -3.75
N ASP A 22 5.71 -0.38 -5.02
CA ASP A 22 6.84 -0.62 -5.94
C ASP A 22 7.30 0.64 -6.69
N ARG A 23 6.50 1.71 -6.64
CA ARG A 23 6.70 2.96 -7.40
C ARG A 23 6.42 4.18 -6.52
N PRO A 24 7.29 4.49 -5.54
CA PRO A 24 7.05 5.54 -4.55
C PRO A 24 6.93 6.96 -5.15
N GLU A 25 7.38 7.15 -6.39
CA GLU A 25 7.17 8.38 -7.16
C GLU A 25 5.71 8.61 -7.56
N ARG A 26 4.88 7.54 -7.61
CA ARG A 26 3.45 7.64 -7.90
C ARG A 26 2.68 7.89 -6.61
N LYS A 27 2.33 9.16 -6.42
CA LYS A 27 1.63 9.68 -5.24
C LYS A 27 0.16 9.96 -5.56
N PHE A 28 -0.70 9.74 -4.57
CA PHE A 28 -2.13 10.02 -4.62
C PHE A 28 -2.53 10.89 -3.43
N SER A 29 -3.28 11.95 -3.71
CA SER A 29 -3.96 12.80 -2.74
C SER A 29 -5.10 12.03 -2.10
N LEU A 30 -5.22 12.10 -0.77
CA LEU A 30 -6.32 11.47 -0.04
C LEU A 30 -7.68 12.15 -0.32
N LEU A 31 -7.66 13.42 -0.73
CA LEU A 31 -8.85 14.22 -0.92
C LEU A 31 -9.33 14.23 -2.38
N ASP A 32 -8.41 14.14 -3.34
CA ASP A 32 -8.74 14.32 -4.76
C ASP A 32 -8.85 13.00 -5.53
N ASP A 33 -8.07 11.98 -5.14
CA ASP A 33 -7.99 10.72 -5.88
C ASP A 33 -8.97 9.64 -5.38
N PHE A 34 -9.61 9.88 -4.24
CA PHE A 34 -10.54 8.93 -3.62
C PHE A 34 -11.83 9.61 -3.18
N GLU A 35 -12.97 9.09 -3.63
CA GLU A 35 -14.28 9.48 -3.06
C GLU A 35 -14.44 8.92 -1.64
N ASP A 36 -15.20 9.65 -0.81
CA ASP A 36 -15.49 9.61 0.65
C ASP A 36 -15.43 8.29 1.48
N ASP A 37 -14.65 7.28 1.10
CA ASP A 37 -14.40 6.01 1.82
C ASP A 37 -13.10 5.30 1.32
N GLY A 38 -12.20 6.02 0.64
CA GLY A 38 -11.08 5.45 -0.14
C GLY A 38 -10.12 4.50 0.58
N VAL A 39 -10.08 4.55 1.92
CA VAL A 39 -9.26 3.68 2.76
C VAL A 39 -10.15 2.97 3.76
N PHE A 40 -10.30 1.66 3.59
CA PHE A 40 -11.17 0.81 4.40
C PHE A 40 -10.41 -0.04 5.43
N GLY A 41 -9.08 0.05 5.49
CA GLY A 41 -8.28 -0.73 6.43
C GLY A 41 -6.78 -0.48 6.35
N VAL A 42 -6.05 -1.08 7.28
CA VAL A 42 -4.59 -1.04 7.36
C VAL A 42 -4.06 -2.46 7.40
N VAL A 43 -3.00 -2.74 6.62
CA VAL A 43 -2.33 -4.03 6.63
C VAL A 43 -1.52 -4.17 7.92
N THR A 44 -1.76 -5.24 8.66
CA THR A 44 -1.07 -5.54 9.94
C THR A 44 -0.07 -6.68 9.81
N TRP A 45 -0.34 -7.64 8.92
CA TRP A 45 0.48 -8.83 8.71
C TRP A 45 0.60 -9.12 7.22
N ILE A 46 1.79 -9.58 6.82
CA ILE A 46 2.05 -10.16 5.49
C ILE A 46 2.40 -11.63 5.73
N LEU A 47 1.65 -12.54 5.12
CA LEU A 47 1.85 -13.97 5.24
C LEU A 47 2.42 -14.51 3.92
N ASN A 48 3.68 -14.93 3.95
CA ASN A 48 4.34 -15.50 2.78
C ASN A 48 4.13 -17.01 2.73
N ASP A 49 4.04 -17.56 1.51
CA ASP A 49 3.97 -19.01 1.29
C ASP A 49 5.37 -19.64 1.41
N ALA A 50 5.65 -20.24 2.55
CA ALA A 50 6.95 -20.85 2.85
C ALA A 50 7.20 -22.19 2.14
N ARG A 51 6.26 -22.73 1.35
CA ARG A 51 6.42 -24.03 0.68
C ARG A 51 7.45 -24.01 -0.44
N ASN A 52 7.74 -22.82 -0.99
CA ASN A 52 8.69 -22.66 -2.09
C ASN A 52 10.13 -22.43 -1.64
N GLY A 53 10.40 -22.37 -0.32
CA GLY A 53 11.75 -22.16 0.23
C GLY A 53 12.33 -20.77 -0.02
N GLU A 54 11.59 -19.88 -0.69
CA GLU A 54 11.98 -18.50 -0.93
C GLU A 54 11.57 -17.67 0.29
N PHE A 55 12.48 -17.57 1.24
CA PHE A 55 12.49 -16.44 2.16
C PHE A 55 13.24 -15.32 1.44
N ASP A 56 12.68 -14.12 1.37
CA ASP A 56 13.47 -12.95 0.98
C ASP A 56 14.61 -12.83 2.01
N ASP A 57 15.84 -13.13 1.59
CA ASP A 57 17.09 -12.92 2.37
C ASP A 57 17.33 -11.44 2.70
N VAL A 58 16.40 -10.56 2.34
CA VAL A 58 16.42 -9.12 2.60
C VAL A 58 15.33 -8.82 3.62
N PRO A 59 15.68 -8.48 4.88
CA PRO A 59 14.69 -7.98 5.81
C PRO A 59 14.11 -6.69 5.24
N VAL A 60 12.84 -6.73 4.84
CA VAL A 60 12.15 -5.56 4.29
C VAL A 60 11.92 -4.56 5.42
N MET A 61 12.80 -3.54 5.51
CA MET A 61 12.48 -2.25 6.10
C MET A 61 13.32 -1.13 5.49
#